data_AF-A0A2V2EKF5-F1
#
_entry.id   AF-A0A2V2EKF5-F1
#
_cell.length_a   1.000
_cell.length_b   1.000
_cell.length_c   1.000
_cell.angle_alpha   90.00
_cell.angle_beta   90.00
_cell.angle_gamma   90.00
#
_symmetry.space_group_name_H-M   'P 1'
#
loop_
_entity.id
_entity.type
_entity.pdbx_description
1 polymer ?
#
loop_
_entity_poly.entity_id
_entity_poly.type
_entity_poly.pdbx_seq_one_letter_code
_entity_poly.pdbx_strand_id
1 'polypeptide(L)'
;MLLQEIRAKEIIDFIQTLPQVKSCLLYGSLADGRADKLSDIDIKIDVSGFDNGMFMKNLPNIIAAEFNVLWYDYAQSLAPEQYIVSVAIDDNCPFCIVDFNCTSVPHLTTVQKNGLENNMFIHILKLWIANCKHYIRGANYSSDIRKMGRKCIGTVSEEMTDFQIIEEVLNRLESNAPIELENYILNCRKAWENR
;
A
#
# COMPACT_ATOMS: atom_id res chain seq x y z
N MET A 1 7.90 19.43 -8.77
CA MET A 1 8.26 18.06 -8.40
C MET A 1 7.28 17.64 -7.32
N LEU A 2 6.49 16.61 -7.59
CA LEU A 2 5.54 16.05 -6.63
C LEU A 2 6.30 15.46 -5.43
N LEU A 3 5.73 15.49 -4.23
CA LEU A 3 6.34 14.89 -3.04
C LEU A 3 6.67 13.41 -3.29
N GLN A 4 5.79 12.71 -3.99
CA GLN A 4 5.98 11.31 -4.36
C GLN A 4 7.23 11.08 -5.22
N GLU A 5 7.59 12.01 -6.12
CA GLU A 5 8.79 11.88 -6.97
C GLU A 5 10.06 11.98 -6.13
N ILE A 6 10.07 12.88 -5.13
CA ILE A 6 11.19 13.03 -4.19
C ILE A 6 11.34 11.76 -3.36
N ARG A 7 10.24 11.27 -2.78
CA ARG A 7 10.23 10.04 -1.97
C ARG A 7 10.63 8.82 -2.79
N ALA A 8 10.11 8.68 -4.01
CA ALA A 8 10.49 7.61 -4.91
C ALA A 8 12.00 7.59 -5.17
N LYS A 9 12.60 8.76 -5.40
CA LYS A 9 14.05 8.87 -5.60
C LYS A 9 14.84 8.45 -4.37
N GLU A 10 14.50 8.97 -3.19
CA GLU A 10 15.17 8.61 -1.92
C GLU A 10 15.14 7.10 -1.67
N ILE A 11 13.99 6.47 -1.86
CA ILE A 11 13.79 5.03 -1.67
C ILE A 11 14.61 4.23 -2.68
N ILE A 12 14.58 4.64 -3.96
CA ILE A 12 15.33 3.96 -5.02
C ILE A 12 16.83 4.06 -4.75
N ASP A 13 17.32 5.26 -4.45
CA ASP A 13 18.74 5.50 -4.17
C ASP A 13 19.21 4.62 -2.99
N PHE A 14 18.41 4.50 -1.93
CA PHE A 14 18.69 3.59 -0.81
C PHE A 14 18.70 2.11 -1.23
N ILE A 15 17.64 1.63 -1.89
CA ILE A 15 17.52 0.21 -2.28
C ILE A 15 18.64 -0.20 -3.24
N GLN A 16 19.08 0.71 -4.12
CA GLN A 16 20.18 0.46 -5.06
C GLN A 16 21.53 0.23 -4.37
N THR A 17 21.70 0.64 -3.11
CA THR A 17 22.92 0.35 -2.34
C THR A 17 22.99 -1.11 -1.87
N LEU A 18 21.88 -1.85 -1.91
CA LEU A 18 21.81 -3.22 -1.40
C LEU A 18 22.51 -4.20 -2.35
N PRO A 19 23.40 -5.07 -1.87
CA PRO A 19 24.18 -5.96 -2.72
C PRO A 19 23.33 -7.00 -3.48
N GLN A 20 22.13 -7.29 -3.00
CA GLN A 20 21.18 -8.21 -3.63
C GLN A 20 20.47 -7.59 -4.84
N VAL A 21 20.45 -6.26 -4.96
CA VAL A 21 19.66 -5.53 -5.96
C VAL A 21 20.46 -5.36 -7.24
N LYS A 22 19.91 -5.83 -8.36
CA LYS A 22 20.45 -5.67 -9.71
C LYS A 22 19.92 -4.42 -10.40
N SER A 23 18.63 -4.14 -10.19
CA SER A 23 18.00 -2.90 -10.64
C SER A 23 16.83 -2.54 -9.74
N CYS A 24 16.55 -1.25 -9.63
CA CYS A 24 15.43 -0.70 -8.88
C CYS A 24 14.89 0.50 -9.67
N LEU A 25 13.66 0.41 -10.14
CA LEU A 25 13.08 1.34 -11.12
C LEU A 25 11.64 1.69 -10.76
N LEU A 26 11.23 2.93 -11.05
CA LEU A 26 9.82 3.30 -11.03
C LEU A 26 9.06 2.60 -12.16
N TYR A 27 7.80 2.28 -11.89
CA TYR A 27 6.80 1.95 -12.91
C TYR A 27 5.49 2.69 -12.60
N GLY A 28 4.41 2.39 -13.33
CA GLY A 28 3.10 2.96 -13.06
C GLY A 28 3.00 4.47 -13.31
N SER A 29 2.10 5.12 -12.58
CA SER A 29 1.68 6.49 -12.91
C SER A 29 2.79 7.55 -12.78
N LEU A 30 3.72 7.36 -11.82
CA LEU A 30 4.88 8.25 -11.68
C LEU A 30 5.84 8.12 -12.85
N ALA A 31 6.18 6.88 -13.25
CA ALA A 31 7.08 6.65 -14.37
C ALA A 31 6.51 7.17 -15.70
N ASP A 32 5.19 7.09 -15.87
CA ASP A 32 4.49 7.54 -17.07
C ASP A 32 4.21 9.05 -17.12
N GLY A 33 4.55 9.81 -16.06
CA GLY A 33 4.23 11.24 -15.96
C GLY A 33 2.72 11.55 -15.83
N ARG A 34 1.94 10.57 -15.35
CA ARG A 34 0.47 10.66 -15.16
C ARG A 34 0.06 10.70 -13.68
N ALA A 35 1.01 10.87 -12.78
CA ALA A 35 0.77 10.87 -11.35
C ALA A 35 -0.02 12.12 -10.90
N ASP A 36 -0.89 11.92 -9.91
CA ASP A 36 -1.57 12.99 -9.18
C ASP A 36 -1.21 12.93 -7.69
N LYS A 37 -1.77 13.85 -6.90
CA LYS A 37 -1.52 13.92 -5.43
C LYS A 37 -1.95 12.66 -4.67
N LEU A 38 -2.77 11.80 -5.27
CA LEU A 38 -3.30 10.57 -4.68
C LEU A 38 -2.61 9.31 -5.24
N SER A 39 -1.67 9.46 -6.17
CA SER A 39 -0.92 8.34 -6.75
C SER A 39 -0.04 7.67 -5.71
N ASP A 40 -0.01 6.33 -5.78
CA ASP A 40 0.98 5.49 -5.10
C ASP A 40 2.33 5.56 -5.83
N ILE A 41 3.39 5.16 -5.14
CA ILE A 41 4.74 5.03 -5.68
C ILE A 41 4.97 3.56 -6.02
N ASP A 42 4.99 3.23 -7.31
CA ASP A 42 5.19 1.87 -7.80
C ASP A 42 6.68 1.63 -8.11
N ILE A 43 7.35 0.76 -7.34
CA ILE A 43 8.76 0.42 -7.51
C ILE A 43 8.96 -1.05 -7.85
N LYS A 44 9.69 -1.33 -8.92
CA LYS A 44 10.11 -2.68 -9.29
C LYS A 44 11.55 -2.92 -8.85
N ILE A 45 11.77 -3.99 -8.12
CA ILE A 45 13.08 -4.42 -7.64
C ILE A 45 13.44 -5.75 -8.31
N ASP A 46 14.58 -5.77 -8.99
CA ASP A 46 15.18 -6.98 -9.53
C ASP A 46 16.28 -7.46 -8.58
N VAL A 47 16.10 -8.67 -8.04
CA VAL A 47 17.08 -9.36 -7.20
C VAL A 47 17.56 -10.65 -7.87
N SER A 48 17.68 -10.65 -9.20
CA SER A 48 18.18 -11.79 -9.98
C SER A 48 19.49 -12.35 -9.44
N GLY A 49 19.51 -13.67 -9.23
CA GLY A 49 20.56 -14.40 -8.51
C GLY A 49 20.31 -14.57 -7.01
N PHE A 50 19.26 -13.96 -6.47
CA PHE A 50 18.83 -14.09 -5.07
C PHE A 50 17.36 -14.50 -4.97
N ASP A 51 16.95 -14.86 -3.75
CA ASP A 51 15.59 -15.29 -3.43
C ASP A 51 14.67 -14.07 -3.29
N ASN A 52 13.85 -13.81 -4.32
CA ASN A 52 12.88 -12.71 -4.30
C ASN A 52 11.75 -12.91 -3.28
N GLY A 53 11.43 -14.14 -2.91
CA GLY A 53 10.42 -14.44 -1.90
C GLY A 53 10.92 -14.05 -0.50
N MET A 54 12.14 -14.47 -0.16
CA MET A 54 12.79 -14.08 1.09
C MET A 54 13.07 -12.58 1.13
N PHE A 55 13.55 -12.00 0.03
CA PHE A 55 13.80 -10.57 -0.07
C PHE A 55 12.52 -9.77 0.15
N MET A 56 11.41 -10.13 -0.51
CA MET A 56 10.13 -9.44 -0.34
C MET A 56 9.61 -9.52 1.11
N LYS A 57 9.71 -10.67 1.77
CA LYS A 57 9.30 -10.80 3.18
C LYS A 57 10.13 -9.95 4.13
N ASN A 58 11.42 -9.76 3.82
CA ASN A 58 12.29 -8.93 4.64
C ASN A 58 12.28 -7.44 4.24
N LEU A 59 11.67 -7.11 3.10
CA LEU A 59 11.69 -5.76 2.56
C LEU A 59 11.13 -4.71 3.53
N PRO A 60 10.02 -4.92 4.25
CA PRO A 60 9.56 -3.96 5.26
C PRO A 60 10.63 -3.63 6.32
N ASN A 61 11.39 -4.62 6.78
CA ASN A 61 12.47 -4.42 7.75
C ASN A 61 13.66 -3.67 7.15
N ILE A 62 13.98 -3.94 5.87
CA ILE A 62 15.03 -3.23 5.13
C ILE A 62 14.66 -1.76 4.99
N ILE A 63 13.42 -1.46 4.59
CA ILE A 63 12.92 -0.08 4.47
C ILE A 63 12.89 0.60 5.83
N ALA A 64 12.49 -0.11 6.90
CA ALA A 64 12.46 0.42 8.26
C ALA A 64 13.84 0.81 8.82
N ALA A 65 14.93 0.37 8.20
CA ALA A 65 16.28 0.76 8.61
C ALA A 65 16.61 2.23 8.28
N GLU A 66 15.96 2.79 7.26
CA GLU A 66 16.22 4.15 6.76
C GLU A 66 14.98 5.05 6.84
N PHE A 67 13.79 4.47 6.69
CA PHE A 67 12.52 5.20 6.63
C PHE A 67 11.60 4.81 7.79
N ASN A 68 10.76 5.75 8.23
CA ASN A 68 9.75 5.49 9.25
C ASN A 68 8.59 4.68 8.66
N VAL A 69 8.68 3.35 8.68
CA VAL A 69 7.61 2.46 8.23
C VAL A 69 6.47 2.46 9.24
N LEU A 70 5.31 2.99 8.84
CA LEU A 70 4.11 3.05 9.67
C LEU A 70 3.35 1.72 9.67
N TRP A 71 3.20 1.15 8.48
CA TRP A 71 2.59 -0.16 8.28
C TRP A 71 3.01 -0.76 6.94
N TYR A 72 2.82 -2.06 6.79
CA TYR A 72 2.97 -2.76 5.52
C TYR A 72 1.90 -3.85 5.35
N ASP A 73 1.59 -4.19 4.10
CA ASP A 73 0.61 -5.22 3.75
C ASP A 73 1.02 -5.94 2.46
N TYR A 74 1.07 -7.28 2.50
CA TYR A 74 1.38 -8.08 1.32
C TYR A 74 0.16 -8.23 0.41
N ALA A 75 0.36 -8.15 -0.90
CA ALA A 75 -0.66 -8.46 -1.90
C ALA A 75 -0.83 -9.99 -2.05
N GLN A 76 -1.32 -10.63 -0.98
CA GLN A 76 -1.45 -12.09 -0.85
C GLN A 76 -2.17 -12.78 -2.00
N SER A 77 -3.10 -12.10 -2.67
CA SER A 77 -3.87 -12.64 -3.80
C SER A 77 -3.08 -12.74 -5.10
N LEU A 78 -1.93 -12.09 -5.19
CA LEU A 78 -1.06 -12.13 -6.37
C LEU A 78 0.07 -13.15 -6.23
N ALA A 79 0.29 -13.69 -5.04
CA ALA A 79 1.25 -14.76 -4.83
C ALA A 79 0.66 -16.12 -5.28
N PRO A 80 1.44 -16.98 -5.95
CA PRO A 80 2.89 -16.89 -6.16
C PRO A 80 3.35 -16.12 -7.41
N GLU A 81 2.44 -15.65 -8.27
CA GLU A 81 2.78 -15.07 -9.58
C GLU A 81 3.52 -13.72 -9.49
N GLN A 82 3.18 -12.90 -8.48
CA GLN A 82 3.81 -11.61 -8.22
C GLN A 82 4.02 -11.41 -6.72
N TYR A 83 5.17 -10.82 -6.37
CA TYR A 83 5.54 -10.52 -4.99
C TYR A 83 5.47 -9.03 -4.75
N ILE A 84 4.29 -8.58 -4.30
CA ILE A 84 4.03 -7.17 -4.01
C ILE A 84 3.85 -6.96 -2.51
N VAL A 85 4.57 -5.97 -1.97
CA VAL A 85 4.38 -5.45 -0.61
C VAL A 85 4.16 -3.95 -0.67
N SER A 86 3.10 -3.50 -0.02
CA SER A 86 2.77 -2.09 0.13
C SER A 86 3.29 -1.58 1.46
N VAL A 87 3.89 -0.39 1.49
CA VAL A 87 4.46 0.21 2.69
C VAL A 87 4.04 1.68 2.78
N ALA A 88 3.54 2.10 3.94
CA ALA A 88 3.33 3.51 4.25
C ALA A 88 4.53 4.07 5.04
N ILE A 89 5.06 5.21 4.59
CA ILE A 89 6.25 5.83 5.17
C ILE A 89 6.09 7.32 5.52
N ASP A 90 4.92 7.91 5.26
CA ASP A 90 4.67 9.33 5.50
C ASP A 90 3.38 9.51 6.30
N ASP A 91 3.51 9.95 7.55
CA ASP A 91 2.38 10.12 8.44
C ASP A 91 1.48 11.29 8.01
N ASN A 92 2.06 12.28 7.34
CA ASN A 92 1.34 13.48 6.90
C ASN A 92 0.63 13.29 5.56
N CYS A 93 1.00 12.25 4.80
CA CYS A 93 0.42 11.95 3.50
C CYS A 93 -0.13 10.52 3.49
N PRO A 94 -1.36 10.29 3.99
CA PRO A 94 -1.93 8.94 4.14
C PRO A 94 -2.18 8.22 2.80
N PHE A 95 -2.02 8.94 1.69
CA PHE A 95 -2.18 8.43 0.33
C PHE A 95 -0.84 8.16 -0.37
N CYS A 96 0.30 8.48 0.25
CA CYS A 96 1.62 8.18 -0.29
C CYS A 96 2.05 6.77 0.14
N ILE A 97 1.53 5.75 -0.55
CA ILE A 97 1.90 4.34 -0.33
C ILE A 97 2.94 3.93 -1.36
N VAL A 98 3.89 3.11 -0.94
CA VAL A 98 4.94 2.58 -1.81
C VAL A 98 4.67 1.10 -2.06
N ASP A 99 4.40 0.75 -3.31
CA ASP A 99 4.15 -0.61 -3.76
C ASP A 99 5.41 -1.19 -4.40
N PHE A 100 6.05 -2.12 -3.70
CA PHE A 100 7.26 -2.78 -4.16
C PHE A 100 6.93 -4.11 -4.83
N ASN A 101 7.35 -4.28 -6.09
CA ASN A 101 7.25 -5.52 -6.84
C ASN A 101 8.64 -6.18 -6.98
N CYS A 102 8.83 -7.33 -6.34
CA CYS A 102 10.10 -8.05 -6.31
C CYS A 102 10.17 -9.19 -7.34
N THR A 103 11.10 -9.08 -8.28
CA THR A 103 11.35 -10.07 -9.34
C THR A 103 12.75 -10.67 -9.24
N SER A 104 12.93 -11.89 -9.75
CA SER A 104 14.25 -12.54 -9.83
C SER A 104 14.28 -13.57 -10.97
N VAL A 105 15.44 -13.67 -11.63
CA VAL A 105 15.77 -14.69 -12.63
C VAL A 105 17.11 -15.36 -12.26
N PRO A 106 17.15 -16.71 -12.12
CA PRO A 106 16.01 -17.59 -11.99
C PRO A 106 15.25 -17.32 -10.69
N HIS A 107 13.94 -17.57 -10.71
CA HIS A 107 13.15 -17.59 -9.50
C HIS A 107 13.60 -18.74 -8.59
N LEU A 108 13.90 -18.46 -7.31
CA LEU A 108 14.42 -19.46 -6.38
C LEU A 108 13.34 -20.08 -5.48
N THR A 109 12.59 -19.26 -4.73
CA THR A 109 11.61 -19.75 -3.75
C THR A 109 10.20 -19.27 -4.04
N THR A 110 9.27 -20.22 -4.14
CA THR A 110 7.84 -19.95 -4.29
C THR A 110 7.20 -19.68 -2.93
N VAL A 111 6.82 -18.43 -2.70
CA VAL A 111 6.06 -17.99 -1.54
C VAL A 111 4.58 -18.13 -1.85
N GLN A 112 3.91 -18.97 -1.08
CA GLN A 112 2.47 -19.18 -1.18
C GLN A 112 1.71 -18.15 -0.35
N LYS A 113 0.46 -17.91 -0.71
CA LYS A 113 -0.46 -17.00 0.00
C LYS A 113 -0.49 -17.22 1.51
N ASN A 114 -0.54 -18.49 1.95
CA ASN A 114 -0.59 -18.85 3.37
C ASN A 114 0.72 -18.62 4.13
N GLY A 115 1.83 -18.38 3.41
CA GLY A 115 3.13 -18.04 3.99
C GLY A 115 3.34 -16.53 4.16
N LEU A 116 2.31 -15.73 3.89
CA LEU A 116 2.28 -14.28 4.08
C LEU A 116 1.22 -13.97 5.13
N GLU A 117 1.60 -13.23 6.16
CA GLU A 117 0.71 -12.84 7.24
C GLU A 117 0.47 -11.33 7.14
N ASN A 118 -0.82 -10.94 7.10
CA ASN A 118 -1.23 -9.55 7.12
C ASN A 118 -2.01 -9.30 8.40
N ASN A 119 -1.78 -8.14 9.02
CA ASN A 119 -2.65 -7.64 10.08
C ASN A 119 -4.00 -7.22 9.47
N MET A 120 -5.11 -7.75 9.99
CA MET A 120 -6.44 -7.46 9.46
C MET A 120 -6.79 -5.97 9.52
N PHE A 121 -6.40 -5.26 10.58
CA PHE A 121 -6.61 -3.82 10.71
C PHE A 121 -5.90 -3.06 9.59
N ILE A 122 -4.60 -3.35 9.39
CA ILE A 122 -3.79 -2.72 8.33
C ILE A 122 -4.36 -3.04 6.94
N HIS A 123 -4.79 -4.29 6.73
CA HIS A 123 -5.41 -4.68 5.46
C HIS A 123 -6.71 -3.90 5.18
N ILE A 124 -7.56 -3.70 6.19
CA ILE A 124 -8.78 -2.88 6.05
C ILE A 124 -8.42 -1.41 5.82
N LEU A 125 -7.42 -0.87 6.52
CA LEU A 125 -6.92 0.48 6.32
C LEU A 125 -6.45 0.72 4.88
N LYS A 126 -5.65 -0.20 4.34
CA LYS A 126 -5.19 -0.14 2.93
C LYS A 126 -6.36 -0.18 1.94
N LEU A 127 -7.35 -1.05 2.18
CA LEU A 127 -8.56 -1.10 1.35
C LEU A 127 -9.34 0.21 1.43
N TRP A 128 -9.46 0.80 2.62
CA TRP A 128 -10.10 2.10 2.81
C TRP A 128 -9.37 3.19 2.03
N ILE A 129 -8.04 3.27 2.14
CA ILE A 129 -7.21 4.23 1.41
C ILE A 129 -7.44 4.12 -0.10
N ALA A 130 -7.34 2.91 -0.66
CA ALA A 130 -7.53 2.70 -2.09
C ALA A 130 -8.93 3.14 -2.56
N ASN A 131 -9.97 2.73 -1.86
CA ASN A 131 -11.36 3.07 -2.18
C ASN A 131 -11.65 4.57 -2.01
N CYS A 132 -11.08 5.20 -0.98
CA CYS A 132 -11.17 6.64 -0.74
C CYS A 132 -10.57 7.43 -1.90
N LYS A 133 -9.37 7.06 -2.37
CA LYS A 133 -8.74 7.67 -3.54
C LYS A 133 -9.61 7.56 -4.79
N HIS A 134 -10.18 6.38 -5.05
CA HIS A 134 -11.08 6.18 -6.19
C HIS A 134 -12.32 7.05 -6.12
N TYR A 135 -12.92 7.15 -4.92
CA TYR A 135 -14.08 8.00 -4.68
C TYR A 135 -13.76 9.48 -4.92
N ILE A 136 -12.65 10.00 -4.39
CA ILE A 136 -12.22 11.39 -4.59
C ILE A 136 -11.98 11.69 -6.07
N ARG A 137 -11.41 10.74 -6.82
CA ARG A 137 -11.21 10.88 -8.28
C ARG A 137 -12.50 10.83 -9.10
N GLY A 138 -13.66 10.55 -8.49
CA GLY A 138 -14.91 10.33 -9.21
C GLY A 138 -14.86 9.12 -10.14
N ALA A 139 -13.95 8.17 -9.87
CA ALA A 139 -13.78 7.00 -10.71
C ALA A 139 -14.86 5.96 -10.38
N ASN A 140 -15.34 5.23 -11.40
CA ASN A 140 -16.44 4.27 -11.23
C ASN A 140 -15.96 2.95 -10.58
N TYR A 141 -15.71 2.99 -9.27
CA TYR A 141 -15.26 1.86 -8.44
C TYR A 141 -16.26 1.49 -7.33
N SER A 142 -17.55 1.78 -7.55
CA SER A 142 -18.61 1.47 -6.59
C SER A 142 -18.60 -0.01 -6.18
N SER A 143 -18.31 -0.92 -7.11
CA SER A 143 -18.23 -2.36 -6.81
C SER A 143 -17.21 -2.71 -5.72
N ASP A 144 -16.06 -2.03 -5.68
CA ASP A 144 -15.00 -2.33 -4.70
C ASP A 144 -15.29 -1.70 -3.35
N ILE A 145 -15.87 -0.48 -3.33
CA ILE A 145 -16.41 0.14 -2.12
C ILE A 145 -17.46 -0.78 -1.49
N ARG A 146 -18.36 -1.34 -2.30
CA ARG A 146 -19.40 -2.28 -1.85
C ARG A 146 -18.84 -3.59 -1.31
N LYS A 147 -17.79 -4.13 -1.93
CA LYS A 147 -17.07 -5.32 -1.40
C LYS A 147 -16.46 -5.01 -0.04
N MET A 148 -15.82 -3.86 0.11
CA MET A 148 -15.26 -3.41 1.40
C MET A 148 -16.37 -3.23 2.44
N GLY A 149 -17.48 -2.58 2.09
CA GLY A 149 -18.64 -2.41 2.97
C GLY A 149 -19.19 -3.74 3.48
N ARG A 150 -19.42 -4.73 2.60
CA ARG A 150 -19.87 -6.06 3.02
C ARG A 150 -18.89 -6.76 3.96
N LYS A 151 -17.57 -6.58 3.73
CA LYS A 151 -16.52 -7.18 4.57
C LYS A 151 -16.43 -6.53 5.95
N CYS A 152 -16.63 -5.22 6.06
CA CYS A 152 -16.34 -4.45 7.29
C CYS A 152 -17.60 -4.11 8.10
N ILE A 153 -18.73 -3.90 7.44
CA ILE A 153 -20.00 -3.43 8.02
C ILE A 153 -21.05 -4.56 7.97
N GLY A 154 -20.95 -5.47 7.00
CA GLY A 154 -21.92 -6.55 6.80
C GLY A 154 -23.08 -6.13 5.88
N THR A 155 -24.23 -6.80 6.02
CA THR A 155 -25.41 -6.59 5.16
C THR A 155 -26.00 -5.18 5.24
N VAL A 156 -25.79 -4.48 6.37
CA VAL A 156 -26.23 -3.08 6.54
C VAL A 156 -25.63 -2.16 5.46
N SER A 157 -24.45 -2.50 4.92
CA SER A 157 -23.82 -1.73 3.84
C SER A 157 -24.58 -1.75 2.51
N GLU A 158 -25.54 -2.66 2.32
CA GLU A 158 -26.34 -2.75 1.10
C GLU A 158 -27.30 -1.56 0.95
N GLU A 159 -27.73 -0.98 2.07
CA GLU A 159 -28.63 0.18 2.11
C GLU A 159 -27.89 1.53 2.12
N MET A 160 -26.56 1.49 2.29
CA MET A 160 -25.73 2.69 2.40
C MET A 160 -25.37 3.25 1.02
N THR A 161 -24.97 4.51 0.92
CA THR A 161 -24.29 5.07 -0.25
C THR A 161 -22.79 4.77 -0.18
N ASP A 162 -22.07 4.93 -1.29
CA ASP A 162 -20.61 4.74 -1.31
C ASP A 162 -19.90 5.70 -0.34
N PHE A 163 -20.40 6.93 -0.25
CA PHE A 163 -19.98 7.92 0.74
C PHE A 163 -20.13 7.39 2.16
N GLN A 164 -21.33 6.90 2.51
CA GLN A 164 -21.61 6.38 3.84
C GLN A 164 -20.77 5.14 4.17
N ILE A 165 -20.48 4.29 3.19
CA ILE A 165 -19.61 3.11 3.40
C ILE A 165 -18.18 3.55 3.73
N ILE A 166 -17.61 4.48 2.97
CA ILE A 166 -16.25 4.99 3.21
C ILE A 166 -16.18 5.67 4.58
N GLU A 167 -17.18 6.49 4.92
CA GLU A 167 -17.30 7.16 6.22
C GLU A 167 -17.36 6.17 7.38
N GLU A 168 -18.25 5.18 7.30
CA GLU A 168 -18.46 4.20 8.38
C GLU A 168 -17.24 3.29 8.56
N VAL A 169 -16.56 2.90 7.48
CA VAL A 169 -15.30 2.15 7.60
C VAL A 169 -14.22 2.99 8.27
N LEU A 170 -14.12 4.29 7.98
CA LEU A 170 -13.18 5.18 8.66
C LEU A 170 -13.50 5.32 10.16
N ASN A 171 -14.78 5.51 10.52
CA ASN A 171 -15.21 5.56 11.93
C ASN A 171 -14.81 4.30 12.71
N ARG A 172 -14.92 3.13 12.08
CA ARG A 172 -14.48 1.85 12.66
C ARG A 172 -12.97 1.77 12.80
N LEU A 173 -12.22 2.24 11.80
CA LEU A 173 -10.76 2.31 11.88
C LEU A 173 -10.31 3.23 13.02
N GLU A 174 -10.92 4.39 13.19
CA GLU A 174 -10.66 5.32 14.31
C GLU A 174 -10.96 4.67 15.67
N SER A 175 -12.11 4.01 15.80
CA SER A 175 -12.53 3.40 17.07
C SER A 175 -11.67 2.20 17.48
N ASN A 176 -10.89 1.63 16.56
CA ASN A 176 -10.10 0.41 16.79
C ASN A 176 -8.60 0.62 16.46
N ALA A 177 -8.16 1.87 16.32
CA ALA A 177 -6.78 2.17 15.93
C ALA A 177 -5.80 1.68 17.00
N PRO A 178 -4.76 0.92 16.61
CA PRO A 178 -3.60 0.72 17.47
C PRO A 178 -2.94 2.05 17.80
N ILE A 179 -2.36 2.17 19.00
CA ILE A 179 -1.74 3.41 19.51
C ILE A 179 -0.71 3.95 18.51
N GLU A 180 0.09 3.06 17.92
CA GLU A 180 1.13 3.40 16.94
C GLU A 180 0.58 3.98 15.62
N LEU A 181 -0.71 3.83 15.33
CA LEU A 181 -1.36 4.31 14.11
C LEU A 181 -2.38 5.44 14.35
N GLU A 182 -2.60 5.88 15.58
CA GLU A 182 -3.61 6.91 15.90
C GLU A 182 -3.40 8.20 15.08
N ASN A 183 -2.17 8.69 14.99
CA ASN A 183 -1.85 9.88 14.20
C ASN A 183 -2.10 9.67 12.70
N TYR A 184 -1.77 8.49 12.18
CA TYR A 184 -1.97 8.16 10.77
C TYR A 184 -3.46 8.10 10.42
N ILE A 185 -4.26 7.51 11.29
CA ILE A 185 -5.72 7.47 11.14
C ILE A 185 -6.32 8.88 11.24
N LEU A 186 -5.84 9.71 12.18
CA LEU A 186 -6.25 11.11 12.25
C LEU A 186 -5.94 11.87 10.96
N ASN A 187 -4.79 11.61 10.33
CA ASN A 187 -4.46 12.25 9.06
C ASN A 187 -5.28 11.68 7.89
N CYS A 188 -5.68 10.40 7.94
CA CYS A 188 -6.70 9.84 7.03
C CYS A 188 -8.04 10.59 7.14
N ARG A 189 -8.50 10.87 8.36
CA ARG A 189 -9.71 11.67 8.62
C ARG A 189 -9.62 13.07 8.04
N LYS A 190 -8.54 13.79 8.32
CA LYS A 190 -8.31 15.12 7.73
C LYS A 190 -8.30 15.08 6.21
N ALA A 191 -7.67 14.07 5.60
CA ALA A 191 -7.64 13.93 4.14
C ALA A 191 -9.04 13.68 3.57
N TRP A 192 -9.87 12.89 4.25
CA TRP A 192 -11.24 12.62 3.86
C TRP A 192 -12.16 13.83 3.98
N GLU A 193 -12.02 14.62 5.05
CA GLU A 193 -12.79 15.85 5.25
C GLU A 193 -12.45 16.94 4.22
N ASN A 194 -11.20 16.98 3.76
CA ASN A 194 -10.69 17.95 2.78
C ASN A 194 -10.75 17.46 1.31
N ARG A 195 -11.57 16.45 1.02
CA ARG A 195 -11.69 15.81 -0.31
C ARG A 195 -12.05 16.77 -1.45
#